data_AF-A0A920NHI1-F1
#
_entry.id   AF-A0A920NHI1-F1
#
_cell.length_a   1.000
_cell.length_b   1.000
_cell.length_c   1.000
_cell.angle_alpha   90.00
_cell.angle_beta   90.00
_cell.angle_gamma   90.00
#
_symmetry.space_group_name_H-M   'P 1'
#
loop_
_entity.id
_entity.type
_entity.pdbx_description
1 polymer ?
#
loop_
_entity_poly.entity_id
_entity_poly.type
_entity_poly.pdbx_seq_one_letter_code
_entity_poly.pdbx_strand_id
1 'polypeptide(L)' 'MQKKFLPDIPPHQYPGQAVVCELYLLGGIRTAELGTFAFGVAGENGENDTPATHELVRLAAPRKNLYPKSF' A
#
# COMPACT_ATOMS: atom_id res chain seq x y z
N MET A 1 0.75 -13.07 10.96
CA MET A 1 -0.10 -12.08 11.65
C MET A 1 -0.51 -11.02 10.64
N GLN A 2 -1.74 -10.79 10.20
CA GLN A 2 -2.93 -11.61 9.92
C GLN A 2 -3.62 -10.87 8.74
N LYS A 3 -3.97 -11.55 7.63
CA LYS A 3 -4.82 -10.99 6.56
C LYS A 3 -6.25 -10.79 7.08
N LYS A 4 -6.49 -9.75 7.87
CA LYS A 4 -7.79 -9.57 8.54
C LYS A 4 -8.80 -8.77 7.73
N PHE A 5 -8.32 -7.94 6.80
CA PHE A 5 -9.17 -7.04 6.01
C PHE A 5 -9.61 -7.65 4.67
N LEU A 6 -8.73 -8.41 4.00
CA LEU A 6 -8.99 -9.10 2.72
C LEU A 6 -8.29 -10.49 2.74
N PRO A 7 -8.84 -11.49 3.45
CA PRO A 7 -8.22 -12.82 3.58
C PRO A 7 -8.16 -13.58 2.26
N ASP A 8 -9.18 -13.42 1.42
CA ASP A 8 -9.41 -14.23 0.22
C ASP A 8 -8.57 -13.77 -0.98
N ILE A 9 -8.02 -12.56 -0.93
CA ILE A 9 -7.23 -12.01 -2.03
C ILE A 9 -5.76 -12.44 -1.85
N PRO A 10 -5.16 -13.08 -2.87
CA PRO A 10 -3.76 -13.46 -2.79
C PRO A 10 -2.83 -12.24 -2.91
N PRO A 11 -1.64 -12.23 -2.29
CA PRO A 11 -0.79 -11.03 -2.25
C PRO A 11 -0.28 -10.55 -3.62
N HIS A 12 -0.11 -11.47 -4.58
CA HIS A 12 0.28 -11.13 -5.97
C HIS A 12 -0.80 -10.36 -6.75
N GLN A 13 -2.02 -10.25 -6.21
CA GLN A 13 -3.06 -9.36 -6.74
C GLN A 13 -3.03 -7.98 -6.07
N TYR A 14 -2.01 -7.70 -5.26
CA TYR A 14 -1.74 -6.41 -4.63
C TYR A 14 -2.95 -5.81 -3.89
N PRO A 15 -3.52 -6.52 -2.89
CA PRO A 15 -4.71 -6.06 -2.16
C PRO A 15 -4.51 -4.70 -1.49
N GLY A 16 -3.30 -4.41 -0.99
CA GLY A 16 -2.97 -3.09 -0.42
C GLY A 16 -3.09 -1.96 -1.44
N GLN A 17 -2.70 -2.21 -2.69
CA GLN A 17 -2.75 -1.24 -3.77
C GLN A 17 -4.19 -0.96 -4.20
N ALA A 18 -5.03 -1.99 -4.26
CA ALA A 18 -6.46 -1.82 -4.54
C ALA A 18 -7.12 -0.90 -3.49
N VAL A 19 -6.81 -1.08 -2.21
CA VAL A 19 -7.32 -0.22 -1.13
C VAL A 19 -6.81 1.23 -1.27
N VAL A 20 -5.54 1.43 -1.64
CA VAL A 20 -4.98 2.77 -1.90
C VAL A 20 -5.72 3.48 -3.03
N CYS A 21 -6.01 2.77 -4.13
CA CYS A 21 -6.78 3.31 -5.25
C CYS A 21 -8.22 3.67 -4.84
N GLU A 22 -8.92 2.80 -4.11
CA GLU A 22 -10.29 3.07 -3.66
C GLU A 22 -10.39 4.25 -2.69
N LEU A 23 -9.43 4.39 -1.77
CA LEU A 23 -9.35 5.55 -0.88
C LEU A 23 -9.18 6.87 -1.65
N TYR A 24 -8.46 6.82 -2.78
CA TYR A 24 -8.32 7.98 -3.65
C TYR A 24 -9.60 8.27 -4.44
N LEU A 25 -10.22 7.25 -5.03
CA LEU A 25 -11.45 7.41 -5.83
C LEU A 25 -12.64 7.88 -4.98
N LEU A 26 -12.84 7.30 -3.80
CA LEU A 26 -13.98 7.60 -2.95
C LEU A 26 -13.77 8.83 -2.06
N GLY A 27 -12.56 9.01 -1.53
CA GLY A 27 -12.27 10.00 -0.49
C GLY A 27 -11.28 11.09 -0.89
N GLY A 28 -10.67 11.01 -2.08
CA GLY A 28 -9.55 11.89 -2.45
C GLY A 28 -8.32 11.72 -1.54
N ILE A 29 -8.25 10.64 -0.76
CA ILE A 29 -7.19 10.40 0.21
C ILE A 29 -6.05 9.67 -0.49
N ARG A 30 -4.87 10.31 -0.55
CA ARG A 30 -3.66 9.66 -1.07
C ARG A 30 -2.89 8.98 0.06
N THR A 31 -2.68 7.69 -0.10
CA THR A 31 -1.95 6.84 0.86
C THR A 31 -0.80 6.12 0.15
N ALA A 32 -0.01 5.35 0.90
CA ALA A 32 1.06 4.55 0.32
C ALA A 32 0.87 3.08 0.68
N GLU A 33 0.91 2.22 -0.34
CA GLU A 33 1.02 0.78 -0.17
C GLU A 33 2.40 0.44 0.39
N LEU A 34 2.45 -0.45 1.39
CA LEU A 34 3.65 -1.01 1.99
C LEU A 34 3.50 -2.53 2.12
N GLY A 35 3.35 -3.20 0.99
CA GLY A 35 3.12 -4.64 0.89
C GLY A 35 3.88 -5.26 -0.28
N THR A 36 3.34 -6.33 -0.86
CA THR A 36 3.99 -7.09 -1.94
C THR A 36 4.27 -6.21 -3.15
N PHE A 37 3.44 -5.20 -3.41
CA PHE A 37 3.70 -4.27 -4.52
C PHE A 37 4.95 -3.42 -4.29
N ALA A 38 5.15 -2.91 -3.07
CA ALA A 38 6.30 -2.06 -2.75
C ALA A 38 7.58 -2.83 -2.32
N PHE A 39 7.42 -4.01 -1.71
CA PHE A 39 8.51 -4.76 -1.05
C PHE A 39 8.58 -6.25 -1.40
N GLY A 40 7.69 -6.74 -2.27
CA GLY A 40 7.77 -8.10 -2.79
C GLY A 40 8.98 -8.29 -3.72
N VAL A 41 9.32 -9.55 -3.98
CA VAL A 41 10.32 -9.90 -5.00
C VAL A 41 9.57 -10.32 -6.25
N ALA A 42 9.83 -9.65 -7.37
CA ALA A 42 9.18 -9.95 -8.64
C ALA A 42 9.47 -11.40 -9.07
N GLY A 43 8.43 -12.12 -9.48
CA GLY A 43 8.59 -13.44 -10.09
C GLY A 43 9.23 -13.34 -11.47
N GLU A 44 9.96 -14.38 -11.89
CA GLU A 44 10.48 -14.46 -13.25
C GLU A 44 9.44 -15.07 -14.20
N ASN A 45 9.46 -14.68 -15.47
CA ASN A 45 8.68 -15.35 -16.53
C ASN A 45 7.17 -15.52 -16.27
N GLY A 46 6.54 -14.55 -15.59
CA GLY A 46 5.11 -14.59 -15.28
C GLY A 46 4.75 -15.45 -14.05
N GLU A 47 5.74 -15.90 -13.30
CA GLU A 47 5.52 -16.46 -11.96
C GLU A 47 5.00 -15.38 -11.00
N ASN A 48 4.29 -15.81 -9.96
CA ASN A 48 3.77 -14.92 -8.94
C ASN A 48 4.91 -14.31 -8.12
N ASP A 49 4.74 -13.04 -7.76
CA ASP A 49 5.65 -12.35 -6.86
C ASP A 49 5.75 -13.06 -5.51
N THR A 50 6.96 -13.10 -4.97
CA THR A 50 7.18 -13.51 -3.59
C THR A 50 6.60 -12.43 -2.66
N PRO A 51 5.65 -12.80 -1.78
CA PRO A 51 4.93 -11.82 -0.98
C PRO A 51 5.83 -11.15 0.06
N ALA A 52 5.56 -9.87 0.33
CA ALA A 52 6.15 -9.17 1.45
C ALA A 52 5.68 -9.76 2.80
N THR A 53 6.48 -9.59 3.86
CA THR A 53 6.14 -10.07 5.21
C THR A 53 4.79 -9.55 5.71
N HIS A 54 4.42 -8.33 5.31
CA HIS A 54 3.18 -7.67 5.71
C HIS A 54 2.53 -6.96 4.53
N GLU A 55 1.20 -6.96 4.49
CA GLU A 55 0.38 -6.19 3.56
C GLU A 55 -0.24 -5.00 4.30
N LEU A 56 0.36 -3.82 4.15
CA LEU A 56 -0.04 -2.63 4.91
C LEU A 56 -0.36 -1.44 4.00
N VAL A 57 -1.26 -0.57 4.45
CA VAL A 57 -1.52 0.74 3.85
C VAL A 57 -1.18 1.81 4.87
N ARG A 58 -0.23 2.70 4.53
CA ARG A 58 0.22 3.76 5.42
C ARG A 58 -0.61 5.03 5.23
N LEU A 59 -1.22 5.49 6.32
CA LEU A 59 -1.81 6.82 6.45
C LEU A 59 -0.79 7.76 7.09
N ALA A 60 -0.20 8.64 6.29
CA ALA A 60 0.75 9.64 6.79
C ALA A 60 0.01 10.95 7.12
N ALA A 61 0.08 11.38 8.38
CA ALA A 61 -0.42 12.68 8.81
C ALA A 61 0.73 13.70 8.84
N PRO A 62 0.83 14.63 7.87
CA PRO A 62 1.90 15.63 7.88
C PRO A 62 1.74 16.57 9.07
N ARG A 63 2.86 16.90 9.72
CA ARG A 63 2.85 17.88 10.81
C ARG A 63 2.61 19.28 10.25
N LYS A 64 1.83 20.09 10.98
CA LYS A 64 1.69 21.51 10.69
C LYS A 64 3.05 22.19 10.90
N ASN A 65 3.59 22.80 9.84
CA ASN A 65 4.77 23.65 9.97
C ASN A 65 4.37 24.99 10.58
N LEU A 66 5.13 25.44 11.58
CA LEU A 66 4.93 26.74 12.24
C LEU A 66 5.61 27.88 11.47
N TYR A 67 6.65 27.58 10.70
CA TYR A 67 7.39 28.55 9.91
C TYR A 67 6.87 28.58 8.47
N PRO A 68 6.67 29.77 7.88
CA PRO A 68 6.44 29.87 6.45
C PRO A 68 7.66 29.28 5.74
N LYS A 69 7.44 28.39 4.79
CA LYS A 69 8.52 27.98 3.89
C LYS A 69 8.96 29.22 3.14
N SER A 70 10.14 29.77 3.46
CA SER A 70 10.84 30.65 2.55
C SER A 70 11.07 29.84 1.28
N PHE A 71 10.42 30.24 0.20
CA PHE A 71 10.78 29.80 -1.14
C PHE A 71 12.08 30.47 -1.57
#